data_AF-A0A2N7WGW5-F1
#
_entry.id   AF-A0A2N7WGW5-F1
#
_cell.length_a   1.000
_cell.length_b   1.000
_cell.length_c   1.000
_cell.angle_alpha   90.00
_cell.angle_beta   90.00
_cell.angle_gamma   90.00
#
_symmetry.space_group_name_H-M   'P 1'
#
loop_
_entity.id
_entity.type
_entity.pdbx_description
1 polymer ?
#
loop_
_entity_poly.entity_id
_entity_poly.type
_entity_poly.pdbx_seq_one_letter_code
_entity_poly.pdbx_strand_id
1 'polypeptide(L)'
;VQADAPEATIPVQQKSAGRRFLSAWTVTALNPKSIVFFVAFVPQFMSAEQTFLSQSVILLPTFVILAAANASMYALAAKLLAKRLTSVAAQRRFGYTGGAVMVGAGTLTLGMQSA
;
A
#
# COMPACT_ATOMS: atom_id res chain seq x y z
N VAL A 1 36.91 12.17 -24.22
CA VAL A 1 36.49 12.71 -22.90
C VAL A 1 34.98 12.89 -22.97
N GLN A 2 34.22 11.85 -22.60
CA GLN A 2 32.77 11.89 -22.52
C GLN A 2 32.44 12.47 -21.14
N ALA A 3 31.87 13.67 -21.09
CA ALA A 3 31.43 14.26 -19.83
C ALA A 3 30.23 13.45 -19.31
N ASP A 4 30.46 12.71 -18.22
CA ASP A 4 29.40 12.10 -17.41
C ASP A 4 28.43 13.21 -16.98
N ALA A 5 27.19 13.15 -17.44
CA ALA A 5 26.16 14.07 -16.97
C ALA A 5 25.95 13.81 -15.46
N PRO A 6 25.83 14.85 -14.62
CA PRO A 6 25.66 14.67 -13.20
C PRO A 6 24.36 13.92 -12.93
N GLU A 7 24.49 12.70 -12.40
CA GLU A 7 23.36 11.88 -11.96
C GLU A 7 22.60 12.68 -10.90
N ALA A 8 21.39 13.14 -11.26
CA ALA A 8 20.54 13.94 -10.40
C ALA A 8 20.17 13.13 -9.16
N THR A 9 20.98 13.30 -8.11
CA THR A 9 20.76 12.68 -6.81
C THR A 9 19.59 13.41 -6.19
N ILE A 10 18.37 12.86 -6.35
CA ILE A 10 17.19 13.39 -5.68
C ILE A 10 17.49 13.31 -4.17
N PRO A 11 17.62 14.44 -3.46
CA PRO A 11 17.95 14.42 -2.05
C PRO A 11 16.80 13.72 -1.32
N VAL A 12 17.09 12.56 -0.75
CA VAL A 12 16.12 11.84 0.09
C VAL A 12 15.97 12.65 1.37
N GLN A 13 15.01 13.56 1.40
CA GLN A 13 14.73 14.38 2.56
C GLN A 13 14.29 13.46 3.70
N GLN A 14 15.18 13.23 4.68
CA GLN A 14 14.87 12.44 5.86
C GLN A 14 13.86 13.19 6.74
N LYS A 15 12.58 12.98 6.46
CA LYS A 15 11.48 13.48 7.30
C LYS A 15 11.61 12.85 8.71
N SER A 16 11.36 13.64 9.74
CA SER A 16 11.24 13.14 11.12
C SER A 16 10.18 12.02 11.20
N ALA A 17 10.32 11.11 12.16
CA ALA A 17 9.38 10.00 12.33
C ALA A 17 7.93 10.50 12.49
N GLY A 18 7.72 11.56 13.27
CA GLY A 18 6.42 12.20 13.43
C GLY A 18 5.85 12.77 12.12
N ARG A 19 6.68 13.40 11.29
CA ARG A 19 6.23 13.92 9.98
C ARG A 19 5.91 12.79 8.99
N ARG A 20 6.63 11.67 9.04
CA ARG A 20 6.30 10.47 8.25
C ARG A 20 4.98 9.86 8.70
N PHE A 21 4.79 9.70 10.01
CA PHE A 21 3.55 9.20 10.58
C PHE A 21 2.36 10.08 10.20
N LEU A 22 2.45 11.39 10.44
CA LEU A 22 1.37 12.32 10.14
C LEU A 22 1.04 12.30 8.64
N SER A 23 2.04 12.29 7.77
CA SER A 23 1.82 12.20 6.33
C SER A 23 1.11 10.91 5.93
N ALA A 24 1.50 9.76 6.50
CA ALA A 24 0.84 8.48 6.24
C ALA A 24 -0.59 8.44 6.79
N TRP A 25 -0.78 8.94 8.00
CA TRP A 25 -2.09 9.06 8.64
C TRP A 25 -3.02 9.95 7.81
N THR A 26 -2.57 11.13 7.40
CA THR A 26 -3.36 12.08 6.59
C THR A 26 -3.75 11.45 5.25
N VAL A 27 -2.81 10.85 4.53
CA VAL A 27 -3.12 10.22 3.23
C VAL A 27 -4.06 9.02 3.38
N THR A 28 -3.93 8.26 4.46
CA THR A 28 -4.79 7.09 4.72
C THR A 28 -6.20 7.52 5.14
N ALA A 29 -6.30 8.47 6.07
CA ALA A 29 -7.57 8.98 6.60
C ALA A 29 -8.38 9.72 5.52
N LEU A 30 -7.70 10.47 4.65
CA LEU A 30 -8.31 11.22 3.55
C LEU A 30 -8.38 10.43 2.24
N ASN A 31 -8.14 9.12 2.27
CA ASN A 31 -8.20 8.30 1.06
C ASN A 31 -9.67 8.09 0.63
N PRO A 32 -10.13 8.67 -0.50
CA PRO A 32 -11.53 8.58 -0.89
C PRO A 32 -11.96 7.15 -1.21
N LYS A 33 -11.04 6.31 -1.71
CA LYS A 33 -11.30 4.89 -1.98
C LYS A 33 -11.56 4.13 -0.67
N SER A 34 -10.76 4.36 0.37
CA SER A 34 -10.96 3.75 1.69
C SER A 34 -12.28 4.20 2.31
N ILE A 35 -12.61 5.50 2.23
CA ILE A 35 -13.88 6.03 2.78
C ILE A 35 -15.07 5.34 2.11
N VAL A 36 -15.11 5.33 0.77
CA VAL A 36 -16.19 4.67 0.01
C VAL A 36 -16.27 3.19 0.33
N PHE A 37 -15.14 2.50 0.46
CA PHE A 37 -15.09 1.11 0.90
C PHE A 37 -15.74 0.92 2.28
N PHE A 38 -15.36 1.69 3.29
CA PHE A 38 -15.95 1.53 4.62
C PHE A 38 -17.45 1.84 4.64
N VAL A 39 -17.88 2.90 3.96
CA VAL A 39 -19.31 3.25 3.87
C VAL A 39 -20.11 2.13 3.19
N ALA A 40 -19.54 1.47 2.17
CA ALA A 40 -20.21 0.39 1.46
C ALA A 40 -20.23 -0.94 2.23
N PHE A 41 -19.14 -1.27 2.93
CA PHE A 41 -18.95 -2.60 3.52
C PHE A 41 -19.20 -2.67 5.03
N VAL A 42 -18.90 -1.64 5.82
CA VAL A 42 -19.11 -1.68 7.28
C VAL A 42 -20.56 -1.96 7.64
N PRO A 43 -21.57 -1.28 7.03
CA PRO A 43 -22.97 -1.56 7.35
C PRO A 43 -23.38 -3.01 7.06
N GLN A 44 -22.73 -3.69 6.11
CA GLN A 44 -23.04 -5.08 5.76
C GLN A 44 -22.68 -6.07 6.88
N PHE A 45 -21.78 -5.68 7.79
CA PHE A 45 -21.40 -6.49 8.95
C PHE A 45 -22.16 -6.10 10.23
N MET A 46 -23.07 -5.12 10.15
CA MET A 46 -23.83 -4.63 11.30
C MET A 46 -25.30 -5.04 11.22
N SER A 47 -25.88 -5.39 12.35
CA SER A 47 -27.33 -5.55 12.49
C SER A 47 -27.99 -4.21 12.80
N ALA A 48 -29.13 -3.95 12.14
CA ALA A 48 -29.96 -2.79 12.41
C ALA A 48 -30.71 -2.86 13.75
N GLU A 49 -30.81 -4.05 14.35
CA GLU A 49 -31.54 -4.27 15.62
C GLU A 49 -30.67 -4.00 16.86
N GLN A 50 -29.36 -3.82 16.69
CA GLN A 50 -28.41 -3.63 17.79
C GLN A 50 -27.81 -2.22 17.78
N THR A 51 -27.47 -1.70 18.95
CA THR A 51 -26.81 -0.39 19.08
C THR A 51 -25.47 -0.36 18.37
N PHE A 52 -25.19 0.71 17.62
CA PHE A 52 -23.93 0.91 16.89
C PHE A 52 -22.69 0.70 17.77
N LEU A 53 -22.74 1.16 19.03
CA LEU A 53 -21.58 1.16 19.93
C LEU A 53 -21.16 -0.27 20.32
N SER A 54 -22.09 -1.20 20.58
CA SER A 54 -21.74 -2.57 21.01
C SER A 54 -21.01 -3.33 19.89
N GLN A 55 -21.48 -3.16 18.65
CA GLN A 55 -20.91 -3.78 17.47
C GLN A 55 -19.56 -3.15 17.11
N SER A 56 -19.46 -1.82 17.21
CA SER A 56 -18.23 -1.08 16.88
C SER A 56 -17.06 -1.42 17.80
N VAL A 57 -17.31 -1.67 19.09
CA VAL A 57 -16.27 -2.08 20.05
C VAL A 57 -15.64 -3.44 19.68
N ILE A 58 -16.33 -4.27 18.89
CA ILE A 58 -15.79 -5.56 18.41
C ILE A 58 -15.20 -5.42 17.00
N LEU A 59 -15.93 -4.79 16.08
CA LEU A 59 -15.54 -4.68 14.68
C LEU A 59 -14.31 -3.79 14.49
N LEU A 60 -14.25 -2.65 15.19
CA LEU A 60 -13.18 -1.68 15.00
C LEU A 60 -11.81 -2.23 15.47
N PRO A 61 -11.67 -2.82 16.67
CA PRO A 61 -10.40 -3.40 17.09
C PRO A 61 -9.98 -4.59 16.23
N THR A 62 -10.93 -5.48 15.88
CA THR A 62 -10.66 -6.60 14.96
C THR A 62 -10.08 -6.11 13.63
N PHE A 63 -10.71 -5.10 13.04
CA PHE A 63 -10.25 -4.50 11.80
C PHE A 63 -8.85 -3.88 11.94
N VAL A 64 -8.61 -3.12 13.01
CA VAL A 64 -7.31 -2.46 13.26
C VAL A 64 -6.20 -3.50 13.48
N ILE A 65 -6.47 -4.59 14.20
CA ILE A 65 -5.51 -5.68 14.40
C ILE A 65 -5.16 -6.33 13.08
N LEU A 66 -6.15 -6.68 12.25
CA LEU A 66 -5.92 -7.28 10.94
C LEU A 66 -5.15 -6.32 10.02
N ALA A 67 -5.50 -5.04 10.01
CA ALA A 67 -4.82 -4.01 9.22
C ALA A 67 -3.36 -3.85 9.66
N ALA A 68 -3.09 -3.81 10.97
CA ALA A 68 -1.75 -3.71 11.52
C ALA A 68 -0.91 -4.97 11.23
N ALA A 69 -1.51 -6.17 11.35
CA ALA A 69 -0.87 -7.43 11.01
C ALA A 69 -0.49 -7.47 9.52
N ASN A 70 -1.43 -7.10 8.65
CA ASN A 70 -1.20 -7.00 7.21
C ASN A 70 -0.07 -6.01 6.88
N ALA A 71 -0.12 -4.79 7.42
CA ALA A 71 0.93 -3.79 7.21
C ALA A 71 2.30 -4.27 7.72
N SER A 72 2.33 -4.93 8.88
CA SER A 72 3.56 -5.48 9.46
C SER A 72 4.14 -6.61 8.61
N MET A 73 3.29 -7.48 8.07
CA MET A 73 3.70 -8.54 7.15
C MET A 73 4.39 -7.96 5.91
N TYR A 74 3.81 -6.93 5.28
CA TYR A 74 4.44 -6.25 4.15
C TYR A 74 5.72 -5.51 4.54
N ALA A 75 5.75 -4.86 5.72
CA ALA A 75 6.95 -4.17 6.20
C ALA A 75 8.11 -5.14 6.45
N LEU A 76 7.82 -6.32 7.02
CA LEU A 76 8.79 -7.39 7.22
C LEU A 76 9.25 -7.95 5.87
N ALA A 77 8.33 -8.28 4.97
CA ALA A 77 8.66 -8.76 3.62
C ALA A 77 9.57 -7.76 2.89
N ALA A 78 9.25 -6.46 2.94
CA ALA A 78 10.07 -5.40 2.38
C ALA A 78 11.47 -5.34 3.03
N LYS A 79 11.57 -5.48 4.35
CA LYS A 79 12.85 -5.52 5.07
C LYS A 79 13.70 -6.73 4.66
N LEU A 80 13.11 -7.92 4.54
CA LEU A 80 13.82 -9.12 4.08
C LEU A 80 14.26 -8.98 2.63
N LEU A 81 13.39 -8.47 1.76
CA LEU A 81 13.68 -8.29 0.35
C LEU A 81 14.73 -7.19 0.12
N ALA A 82 14.70 -6.10 0.87
CA ALA A 82 15.71 -5.04 0.81
C ALA A 82 17.13 -5.57 1.11
N LYS A 83 17.27 -6.57 1.98
CA LYS A 83 18.57 -7.24 2.23
C LYS A 83 19.07 -8.06 1.03
N ARG A 84 18.18 -8.48 0.13
CA ARG A 84 18.49 -9.24 -1.09
C ARG A 84 18.64 -8.34 -2.32
N LEU A 85 17.94 -7.21 -2.34
CA LEU A 85 17.98 -6.19 -3.41
C LEU A 85 19.10 -5.16 -3.18
N THR A 86 20.31 -5.64 -2.91
CA THR A 86 21.48 -4.78 -2.62
C THR A 86 22.20 -4.30 -3.89
N SER A 87 22.07 -5.01 -5.02
CA SER A 87 22.69 -4.62 -6.28
C SER A 87 21.72 -3.88 -7.21
N VAL A 88 22.26 -2.95 -8.01
CA VAL A 88 21.50 -2.20 -9.03
C VAL A 88 20.81 -3.14 -10.01
N ALA A 89 21.48 -4.23 -10.41
CA ALA A 89 20.90 -5.22 -11.30
C ALA A 89 19.71 -5.96 -10.67
N ALA A 90 19.79 -6.31 -9.38
CA ALA A 90 18.68 -6.96 -8.68
C ALA A 90 17.47 -6.02 -8.53
N GLN A 91 17.71 -4.75 -8.18
CA GLN A 91 16.66 -3.73 -8.10
C GLN A 91 15.99 -3.48 -9.45
N ARG A 92 16.77 -3.39 -10.55
CA ARG A 92 16.23 -3.26 -11.91
C ARG A 92 15.38 -4.45 -12.31
N ARG A 93 15.88 -5.68 -12.10
CA ARG A 93 15.10 -6.90 -12.38
C ARG A 93 13.80 -6.93 -11.60
N PHE A 94 13.83 -6.58 -10.32
CA PHE A 94 12.62 -6.48 -9.50
C PHE A 94 11.62 -5.47 -10.06
N GLY A 95 12.09 -4.28 -10.44
CA GLY A 95 11.27 -3.26 -11.10
C GLY A 95 10.65 -3.74 -12.42
N TYR A 96 11.43 -4.37 -13.29
CA TYR A 96 10.93 -4.92 -14.55
C TYR A 96 9.93 -6.04 -14.35
N THR A 97 10.15 -6.93 -13.37
CA THR A 97 9.17 -7.98 -13.06
C THR A 97 7.84 -7.39 -12.59
N GLY A 98 7.87 -6.36 -11.75
CA GLY A 98 6.65 -5.67 -11.32
C GLY A 98 5.93 -4.98 -12.48
N GLY A 99 6.68 -4.31 -13.36
CA GLY A 99 6.13 -3.68 -14.56
C GLY A 99 5.53 -4.70 -15.55
N ALA A 100 6.22 -5.81 -15.79
CA ALA A 100 5.75 -6.88 -16.67
C ALA A 100 4.45 -7.51 -16.16
N VAL A 101 4.33 -7.74 -14.85
CA VAL A 101 3.09 -8.22 -14.24
C VAL A 101 1.94 -7.22 -14.43
N MET A 102 2.19 -5.92 -14.28
CA MET A 102 1.16 -4.90 -14.49
C MET A 102 0.71 -4.81 -15.95
N VAL A 103 1.64 -4.87 -16.91
CA VAL A 103 1.31 -4.92 -18.34
C VAL A 103 0.54 -6.21 -18.67
N GLY A 104 0.95 -7.34 -18.11
CA GLY A 104 0.25 -8.62 -18.24
C GLY A 104 -1.18 -8.55 -17.71
N ALA A 105 -1.38 -7.99 -16.51
CA ALA A 105 -2.71 -7.81 -15.94
C ALA A 105 -3.59 -6.89 -16.80
N GLY A 106 -3.03 -5.79 -17.31
CA GLY A 106 -3.74 -4.86 -18.19
C GLY A 106 -4.17 -5.51 -19.51
N THR A 107 -3.26 -6.24 -20.17
CA THR A 107 -3.55 -6.93 -21.43
C THR A 107 -4.60 -8.04 -21.26
N LEU A 108 -4.53 -8.81 -20.17
CA LEU A 108 -5.56 -9.78 -19.82
C LEU A 108 -6.92 -9.12 -19.60
N THR A 109 -6.95 -7.99 -18.88
CA THR A 109 -8.20 -7.26 -18.62
C THR A 109 -8.82 -6.72 -19.91
N LEU A 110 -8.01 -6.19 -20.83
CA LEU A 110 -8.47 -5.76 -22.16
C LEU A 110 -9.03 -6.94 -22.98
N GLY A 111 -8.39 -8.11 -22.90
CA GLY A 111 -8.88 -9.33 -23.53
C GLY A 111 -10.24 -9.79 -22.97
N MET A 112 -10.47 -9.64 -21.66
CA MET A 112 -11.75 -9.98 -21.03
C MET A 112 -12.87 -8.98 -21.33
N GLN A 113 -12.55 -7.72 -21.64
CA GLN A 113 -13.55 -6.73 -22.06
C GLN A 113 -13.96 -6.88 -23.53
N SER A 114 -13.16 -7.59 -24.33
CA SER A 114 -13.38 -7.82 -25.76
C SER A 114 -14.00 -9.18 -26.09
N ALA A 115 -14.29 -10.00 -25.06
CA ALA A 115 -15.00 -11.28 -25.13
C ALA A 115 -16.40 -11.13 -24.53
#